data_AF-A0A1W1YYB7-F1
#
_entry.id   AF-A0A1W1YYB7-F1
#
_cell.length_a   1.000
_cell.length_b   1.000
_cell.length_c   1.000
_cell.angle_alpha   90.00
_cell.angle_beta   90.00
_cell.angle_gamma   90.00
#
_symmetry.space_group_name_H-M   'P 1'
#
loop_
_entity.id
_entity.type
_entity.pdbx_description
1 polymer ?
#
loop_
_entity_poly.entity_id
_entity_poly.type
_entity_poly.pdbx_seq_one_letter_code
_entity_poly.pdbx_strand_id
1 'polypeptide(L)'
;MASGSKYSEAMRDAVVADYAITGNGVMVAKKYDIPTRTVYNIIKSMKKKNPDKMARLDAAKQEQAETVLDYINREAPRQQKLIDRLLARAEDPKVIESMTGLQAITSYAVLVDKAAVAAGKGGSGVTVNLNFGVPPDKAQDFGR
;
A
#
# COMPACT_ATOMS: atom_id res chain seq x y z
N MET A 1 36.45 -31.27 10.46
CA MET A 1 35.61 -31.14 9.24
C MET A 1 34.57 -30.06 9.49
N ALA A 2 34.76 -28.85 8.98
CA ALA A 2 33.77 -27.78 9.11
C ALA A 2 32.74 -27.93 8.00
N SER A 3 31.54 -28.41 8.33
CA SER A 3 30.38 -28.38 7.43
C SER A 3 29.95 -26.93 7.24
N GLY A 4 30.58 -26.25 6.28
CA GLY A 4 30.24 -24.89 5.89
C GLY A 4 28.85 -24.88 5.25
N SER A 5 27.85 -24.40 5.99
CA SER A 5 26.53 -24.13 5.41
C SER A 5 26.66 -23.28 4.15
N LYS A 6 25.99 -23.69 3.07
CA LYS A 6 25.94 -22.98 1.77
C LYS A 6 25.54 -21.49 1.89
N TYR A 7 24.86 -21.12 2.97
CA TYR A 7 24.42 -19.75 3.24
C TYR A 7 25.04 -19.21 4.52
N SER A 8 25.44 -17.94 4.48
CA SER A 8 25.99 -17.21 5.63
C SER A 8 24.93 -17.03 6.72
N GLU A 9 25.38 -16.77 7.95
CA GLU A 9 24.48 -16.47 9.07
C GLU A 9 23.68 -15.18 8.82
N ALA A 10 24.34 -14.13 8.36
CA ALA A 10 23.69 -12.87 8.01
C ALA A 10 22.59 -13.04 6.95
N MET A 11 22.83 -13.86 5.91
CA MET A 11 21.82 -14.13 4.89
C MET A 11 20.61 -14.89 5.46
N ARG A 12 20.84 -15.87 6.33
CA ARG A 12 19.75 -16.61 6.98
C ARG A 12 18.91 -15.72 7.87
N ASP A 13 19.55 -14.82 8.61
CA ASP A 13 18.88 -13.85 9.45
C ASP A 13 18.01 -12.89 8.63
N ALA A 14 18.54 -12.40 7.50
CA ALA A 14 17.80 -11.53 6.59
C ALA A 14 16.57 -12.25 5.98
N VAL A 15 16.74 -13.51 5.55
CA VAL A 15 15.65 -14.37 5.05
C VAL A 15 14.55 -14.55 6.11
N VAL A 16 14.93 -14.78 7.37
CA VAL A 16 13.97 -14.94 8.47
C VAL A 16 13.21 -13.65 8.75
N ALA A 17 13.90 -12.51 8.79
CA ALA A 17 13.27 -11.21 9.02
C ALA A 17 12.26 -10.87 7.92
N ASP A 18 12.63 -11.02 6.65
CA ASP A 18 11.72 -10.77 5.53
C ASP A 18 10.54 -11.74 5.49
N TYR A 19 10.76 -13.01 5.87
CA TYR A 19 9.67 -13.96 6.01
C TYR A 19 8.72 -13.59 7.14
N ALA A 20 9.22 -13.12 8.29
CA ALA A 20 8.38 -12.69 9.41
C ALA A 20 7.43 -11.54 8.98
N ILE A 21 7.95 -10.56 8.24
CA ILE A 21 7.17 -9.44 7.70
C ILE A 21 6.12 -9.96 6.70
N THR A 22 6.57 -10.64 5.65
CA THR A 22 5.71 -10.97 4.49
C THR A 22 4.81 -12.19 4.69
N GLY A 23 5.19 -13.12 5.56
CA GLY A 23 4.56 -14.43 5.69
C GLY A 23 4.66 -15.30 4.43
N ASN A 24 5.40 -14.88 3.40
CA ASN A 24 5.36 -15.50 2.07
C ASN A 24 6.75 -16.00 1.64
N GLY A 25 6.96 -17.31 1.79
CA GLY A 25 8.24 -17.96 1.43
C GLY A 25 8.59 -17.87 -0.05
N VAL A 26 7.60 -17.75 -0.95
CA VAL A 26 7.83 -17.64 -2.40
C VAL A 26 8.37 -16.26 -2.78
N MET A 27 7.84 -15.20 -2.16
CA MET A 27 8.38 -13.84 -2.39
C MET A 27 9.80 -13.71 -1.84
N VAL A 28 10.05 -14.25 -0.65
CA VAL A 28 11.38 -14.27 -0.05
C VAL A 28 12.36 -15.09 -0.90
N ALA A 29 11.94 -16.25 -1.41
CA ALA A 29 12.75 -17.06 -2.32
C ALA A 29 13.20 -16.29 -3.56
N LYS A 30 12.28 -15.52 -4.19
CA LYS A 30 12.60 -14.65 -5.33
C LYS A 30 13.55 -13.52 -4.95
N LYS A 31 13.33 -12.87 -3.80
CA LYS A 31 14.15 -11.74 -3.34
C LYS A 31 15.61 -12.13 -3.12
N TYR A 32 15.85 -13.33 -2.60
CA TYR A 32 17.19 -13.82 -2.25
C TYR A 32 17.79 -14.78 -3.28
N ASP A 33 17.08 -15.03 -4.38
CA ASP A 33 17.46 -16.00 -5.41
C ASP A 33 17.83 -17.38 -4.85
N ILE A 34 16.99 -17.89 -3.94
CA ILE A 34 17.16 -19.23 -3.34
C ILE A 34 15.89 -20.05 -3.50
N PRO A 35 15.99 -21.40 -3.56
CA PRO A 35 14.81 -22.25 -3.65
C PRO A 35 13.85 -22.02 -2.48
N THR A 36 12.55 -22.00 -2.74
CA THR A 36 11.52 -21.85 -1.70
C THR A 36 11.66 -22.88 -0.58
N ARG A 37 12.03 -24.13 -0.93
CA ARG A 37 12.32 -25.17 0.06
C ARG A 37 13.47 -24.79 1.01
N THR A 38 14.49 -24.08 0.52
CA THR A 38 15.60 -23.58 1.32
C THR A 38 15.13 -22.52 2.32
N VAL A 39 14.27 -21.59 1.89
CA VAL A 39 13.66 -20.59 2.78
C VAL A 39 12.96 -21.27 3.96
N TYR A 40 12.08 -22.24 3.70
CA TYR A 40 11.38 -22.96 4.77
C TYR A 40 12.32 -23.75 5.68
N ASN A 41 13.38 -24.34 5.14
CA ASN A 41 14.39 -25.03 5.94
C ASN A 41 15.17 -24.07 6.86
N ILE A 42 15.52 -22.87 6.36
CA ILE A 42 16.16 -21.83 7.17
C ILE A 42 15.26 -21.42 8.32
N ILE A 43 13.98 -21.12 8.04
CA ILE A 43 12.99 -20.74 9.05
C ILE A 43 12.79 -21.85 10.08
N LYS A 44 12.64 -23.11 9.64
CA LYS A 44 12.49 -24.27 10.53
C LYS A 44 13.72 -24.43 11.44
N SER A 45 14.92 -24.30 10.87
CA SER A 45 16.16 -24.33 11.66
C SER A 45 16.22 -23.17 12.66
N MET A 46 15.77 -21.97 12.27
CA MET A 46 15.80 -20.79 13.14
C MET A 46 14.84 -20.97 14.33
N LYS A 47 13.61 -21.42 14.06
CA LYS A 47 12.62 -21.77 15.10
C LYS A 47 13.16 -22.79 16.10
N LYS A 48 13.89 -23.80 15.63
CA LYS A 48 14.48 -24.82 16.49
C LYS A 48 15.65 -24.30 17.32
N LYS A 49 16.49 -23.43 16.76
CA LYS A 49 17.73 -22.97 17.40
C LYS A 49 17.52 -21.77 18.33
N ASN A 50 16.68 -20.81 17.94
CA ASN A 50 16.40 -19.60 18.70
C ASN A 50 14.89 -19.27 18.63
N PRO A 51 14.05 -19.99 19.40
CA PRO A 51 12.61 -19.72 19.45
C PRO A 51 12.31 -18.29 19.90
N ASP A 52 13.10 -17.75 20.84
CA ASP A 52 12.92 -16.38 21.36
C ASP A 52 13.09 -15.31 20.27
N LYS A 53 14.00 -15.52 19.32
CA LYS A 53 14.21 -14.61 18.19
C LYS A 53 12.98 -14.56 17.28
N MET A 54 12.33 -15.72 17.06
CA MET A 54 11.10 -15.79 16.29
C MET A 54 9.95 -15.10 17.00
N ALA A 55 9.80 -15.33 18.31
CA ALA A 55 8.78 -14.66 19.11
C ALA A 55 8.94 -13.13 19.11
N ARG A 56 10.18 -12.62 19.18
CA ARG A 56 10.45 -11.18 19.08
C ARG A 56 10.10 -10.59 17.71
N LEU A 57 10.36 -11.32 16.63
CA LEU A 57 9.98 -10.87 15.28
C LEU A 57 8.46 -10.84 15.10
N ASP A 58 7.75 -11.82 15.65
CA ASP A 58 6.29 -11.84 15.63
C ASP A 58 5.71 -10.68 16.44
N ALA A 59 6.26 -10.41 17.64
CA ALA A 59 5.85 -9.27 18.47
C ALA A 59 6.12 -7.91 17.77
N ALA A 60 7.30 -7.74 17.17
CA ALA A 60 7.63 -6.51 16.43
C ALA A 60 6.71 -6.28 15.23
N LYS A 61 6.29 -7.36 14.54
CA LYS A 61 5.30 -7.28 13.46
C LYS A 61 3.95 -6.80 13.99
N GLN A 62 3.52 -7.31 15.14
CA GLN A 62 2.26 -6.93 15.75
C GLN A 62 2.27 -5.46 16.20
N GLU A 63 3.35 -5.00 16.83
CA GLU A 63 3.55 -3.60 17.21
C GLU A 63 3.55 -2.66 16.00
N GLN A 64 4.20 -3.05 14.89
CA GLN A 64 4.14 -2.29 13.64
C GLN A 64 2.73 -2.24 13.07
N ALA A 65 1.98 -3.34 13.11
CA ALA A 65 0.60 -3.38 12.65
C ALA A 65 -0.29 -2.46 13.50
N GLU A 66 -0.12 -2.46 14.82
CA GLU A 66 -0.81 -1.57 15.75
C GLU A 66 -0.48 -0.10 15.45
N THR A 67 0.80 0.24 15.23
CA THR A 67 1.22 1.59 14.87
C THR A 67 0.58 2.08 13.56
N VAL A 68 0.53 1.22 12.54
CA VAL A 68 -0.12 1.55 11.27
C VAL A 68 -1.63 1.71 11.44
N LEU A 69 -2.27 0.85 12.24
CA LEU A 69 -3.69 0.98 12.55
C LEU A 69 -3.99 2.28 13.30
N ASP A 70 -3.16 2.66 14.26
CA ASP A 70 -3.28 3.91 15.00
C ASP A 70 -3.15 5.13 14.07
N TYR A 71 -2.17 5.09 13.16
CA TYR A 71 -2.02 6.11 12.13
C TYR A 71 -3.26 6.19 11.23
N ILE A 72 -3.77 5.05 10.76
CA ILE A 72 -4.98 4.99 9.93
C ILE A 72 -6.17 5.56 10.71
N ASN A 73 -6.38 5.15 11.96
CA ASN A 73 -7.48 5.63 12.79
C ASN A 73 -7.40 7.13 13.06
N ARG A 74 -6.19 7.67 13.22
CA ARG A 74 -5.96 9.11 13.41
C ARG A 74 -6.21 9.91 12.13
N GLU A 75 -5.76 9.41 10.98
CA GLU A 75 -5.87 10.14 9.71
C GLU A 75 -7.22 9.90 8.99
N ALA A 76 -7.92 8.80 9.26
CA ALA A 76 -9.18 8.46 8.61
C ALA A 76 -10.24 9.57 8.72
N PRO A 77 -10.47 10.23 9.87
CA PRO A 77 -11.40 11.35 9.96
C PRO A 77 -10.98 12.55 9.09
N ARG A 78 -9.67 12.81 8.98
CA ARG A 78 -9.14 13.90 8.16
C ARG A 78 -9.27 13.59 6.67
N GLN A 79 -9.00 12.35 6.27
CA GLN A 79 -9.14 11.88 4.90
C GLN A 79 -10.61 11.85 4.48
N GLN A 80 -11.51 11.39 5.35
CA GLN A 80 -12.96 11.42 5.12
C GLN A 80 -13.44 12.86 4.91
N LYS A 81 -13.05 13.81 5.78
CA LYS A 81 -13.37 15.24 5.61
C LYS A 81 -12.84 15.84 4.30
N LEU A 82 -11.72 15.34 3.77
CA LEU A 82 -11.21 15.78 2.47
C LEU A 82 -12.08 15.23 1.34
N ILE A 83 -12.41 13.94 1.41
CA ILE A 83 -13.31 13.26 0.46
C ILE A 83 -14.67 13.96 0.43
N ASP A 84 -15.29 14.19 1.59
CA ASP A 84 -16.61 14.82 1.68
C ASP A 84 -16.63 16.22 1.05
N ARG A 85 -15.56 17.01 1.27
CA ARG A 85 -15.42 18.34 0.64
C ARG A 85 -15.26 18.26 -0.87
N LEU A 86 -14.53 17.27 -1.38
CA LEU A 86 -14.38 17.06 -2.81
C LEU A 86 -15.68 16.60 -3.45
N LEU A 87 -16.43 15.72 -2.79
CA LEU A 87 -17.76 15.27 -3.22
C LEU A 87 -18.75 16.44 -3.26
N ALA A 88 -18.85 17.21 -2.18
CA ALA A 88 -19.72 18.38 -2.11
C ALA A 88 -19.38 19.43 -3.19
N ARG A 89 -18.10 19.57 -3.54
CA ARG A 89 -17.67 20.46 -4.63
C ARG A 89 -18.02 19.92 -6.01
N ALA A 90 -17.99 18.60 -6.19
CA ALA A 90 -18.37 17.94 -7.44
C ALA A 90 -19.89 17.94 -7.67
N GLU A 91 -20.69 18.11 -6.62
CA GLU A 91 -22.15 18.24 -6.67
C GLU A 91 -22.64 19.69 -6.88
N ASP A 92 -21.74 20.69 -6.83
CA ASP A 92 -22.09 22.10 -7.06
C ASP A 92 -22.47 22.31 -8.54
N PRO A 93 -23.71 22.74 -8.83
CA PRO A 93 -24.18 22.95 -10.21
C PRO A 93 -23.27 23.87 -11.03
N LYS A 94 -22.67 24.89 -10.40
CA LYS A 94 -21.75 25.81 -11.08
C LYS A 94 -20.43 25.16 -11.46
N VAL A 95 -19.99 24.19 -10.67
CA VAL A 95 -18.79 23.39 -10.97
C VAL A 95 -19.11 22.43 -12.10
N ILE A 96 -20.26 21.76 -12.05
CA ILE A 96 -20.72 20.85 -13.11
C ILE A 96 -20.87 21.59 -14.44
N GLU A 97 -21.47 22.78 -14.44
CA GLU A 97 -21.66 23.62 -15.64
C GLU A 97 -20.34 24.16 -16.22
N SER A 98 -19.30 24.31 -15.39
CA SER A 98 -17.97 24.77 -15.82
C SER A 98 -17.01 23.62 -16.18
N MET A 99 -17.41 22.37 -15.99
CA MET A 99 -16.63 21.21 -16.38
C MET A 99 -16.68 20.98 -17.89
N THR A 100 -15.53 20.66 -18.46
CA THR A 100 -15.52 20.04 -19.80
C THR A 100 -16.19 18.65 -19.74
N GLY A 101 -16.77 18.20 -20.86
CA GLY A 101 -17.46 16.90 -20.90
C GLY A 101 -16.59 15.72 -20.41
N LEU A 102 -15.29 15.74 -20.70
CA LEU A 102 -14.34 14.71 -20.23
C LEU A 102 -14.14 14.73 -18.72
N GLN A 103 -14.09 15.92 -18.11
CA GLN A 103 -13.98 16.09 -16.66
C GLN A 103 -15.26 15.61 -15.96
N ALA A 104 -16.43 15.94 -16.50
CA ALA A 104 -17.72 15.46 -15.96
C ALA A 104 -17.83 13.93 -16.00
N ILE A 105 -17.47 13.30 -17.13
CA ILE A 105 -17.48 11.83 -17.28
C ILE A 105 -16.54 11.15 -16.28
N THR A 106 -15.35 11.71 -16.09
CA THR A 106 -14.33 11.12 -15.21
C THR A 106 -14.72 11.27 -13.73
N SER A 107 -15.25 12.42 -13.34
CA SER A 107 -15.78 12.63 -11.99
C SER A 107 -16.96 11.70 -11.70
N TYR A 108 -17.88 11.53 -12.65
CA TYR A 108 -19.00 10.59 -12.52
C TYR A 108 -18.52 9.14 -12.35
N ALA A 109 -17.52 8.70 -13.12
CA ALA A 109 -16.97 7.34 -13.01
C ALA A 109 -16.38 7.06 -11.62
N VAL A 110 -15.67 8.02 -11.01
CA VAL A 110 -15.12 7.90 -9.65
C VAL A 110 -16.21 7.83 -8.59
N LEU A 111 -17.27 8.63 -8.74
CA LEU A 111 -18.41 8.62 -7.82
C LEU A 111 -19.13 7.26 -7.84
N VAL A 112 -19.36 6.72 -9.04
CA VAL A 112 -19.98 5.41 -9.24
C VAL A 112 -19.11 4.29 -8.67
N ASP A 113 -17.79 4.32 -8.89
CA ASP A 113 -16.85 3.34 -8.34
C ASP A 113 -16.86 3.36 -6.79
N LYS A 114 -16.82 4.56 -6.19
CA LYS A 114 -16.94 4.70 -4.73
C LYS A 114 -18.27 4.19 -4.19
N ALA A 115 -19.38 4.47 -4.86
CA ALA A 115 -20.69 3.98 -4.46
C ALA A 115 -20.77 2.43 -4.55
N ALA A 116 -20.14 1.84 -5.56
CA ALA A 116 -20.04 0.39 -5.70
C ALA A 116 -19.20 -0.26 -4.59
N VAL A 117 -18.08 0.38 -4.19
CA VAL A 117 -17.27 -0.04 -3.03
C VAL A 117 -18.08 0.04 -1.74
N ALA A 118 -18.76 1.15 -1.49
CA ALA A 118 -19.59 1.34 -0.30
C ALA A 118 -20.75 0.35 -0.22
N ALA A 119 -21.29 -0.09 -1.36
CA ALA A 119 -22.32 -1.12 -1.46
C ALA A 119 -21.77 -2.56 -1.38
N GLY A 120 -20.48 -2.75 -1.10
CA GLY A 120 -19.85 -4.06 -0.93
C GLY A 120 -19.64 -4.85 -2.22
N LYS A 121 -19.71 -4.21 -3.40
CA LYS A 121 -19.63 -4.88 -4.70
C LYS A 121 -18.21 -5.02 -5.28
N GLY A 122 -17.19 -4.58 -4.54
CA GLY A 122 -15.80 -4.52 -5.02
C GLY A 122 -15.61 -3.40 -6.04
N GLY A 123 -14.71 -2.45 -5.78
CA GLY A 123 -14.43 -1.35 -6.69
C GLY A 123 -13.67 -1.82 -7.92
N SER A 124 -14.01 -1.29 -9.08
CA SER A 124 -13.36 -1.60 -10.36
C SER A 124 -12.06 -0.81 -10.56
N GLY A 125 -11.77 0.18 -9.71
CA GLY A 125 -10.49 0.89 -9.69
C GLY A 125 -10.37 1.88 -10.84
N VAL A 126 -10.94 3.07 -10.67
CA VAL A 126 -10.83 4.14 -11.67
C VAL A 126 -9.51 4.90 -11.52
N THR A 127 -8.65 4.86 -12.54
CA THR A 127 -7.44 5.69 -12.61
C THR A 127 -7.79 7.05 -13.21
N VAL A 128 -7.62 8.12 -12.44
CA VAL A 128 -7.95 9.50 -12.87
C VAL A 128 -6.68 10.28 -13.15
N ASN A 129 -6.52 10.75 -14.38
CA ASN A 129 -5.50 11.74 -14.71
C ASN A 129 -6.07 13.14 -14.43
N LEU A 130 -5.79 13.67 -13.24
CA LEU A 130 -6.18 15.03 -12.84
C LEU A 130 -5.22 16.05 -13.47
N ASN A 131 -5.25 16.18 -14.79
CA ASN A 131 -4.70 17.36 -15.44
C ASN A 131 -5.69 18.49 -15.17
N PHE A 132 -5.52 19.15 -14.01
CA PHE A 132 -6.13 20.44 -13.74
C PHE A 132 -5.52 21.45 -14.72
N GLY A 133 -6.08 21.51 -15.94
CA GLY A 133 -5.69 22.48 -16.94
C GLY A 133 -5.82 23.87 -16.33
N VAL A 134 -4.68 24.56 -16.17
CA VAL A 134 -4.68 25.99 -15.92
C VAL A 134 -5.43 26.64 -17.09
N PRO A 135 -6.42 27.50 -16.83
CA PRO A 135 -7.11 28.23 -17.90
C PRO A 135 -6.07 28.93 -18.80
N PRO A 136 -6.18 28.84 -20.14
CA PRO A 136 -5.17 29.37 -21.05
C PRO A 136 -4.95 30.89 -20.91
N ASP A 137 -5.89 31.60 -20.29
CA ASP A 137 -5.83 33.03 -19.96
C ASP A 137 -4.94 33.37 -18.75
N LYS A 138 -4.47 32.38 -17.97
CA LYS A 138 -3.57 32.61 -16.81
C LYS A 138 -2.17 32.00 -16.95
N ALA A 139 -1.84 31.42 -18.10
CA ALA A 139 -0.54 30.79 -18.34
C ALA A 139 0.60 31.78 -18.66
N GLN A 140 0.32 33.07 -18.84
CA GLN A 140 1.32 34.05 -19.30
C GLN A 140 2.13 34.73 -18.17
N ASP A 141 1.83 34.51 -16.89
CA ASP A 141 2.44 35.30 -15.80
C ASP A 141 3.55 34.60 -15.00
N PHE A 142 3.97 33.38 -15.40
CA PHE A 142 5.11 32.69 -14.77
C PHE A 142 6.29 32.55 -15.73
N GLY A 143 6.69 33.68 -16.32
CA GLY A 143 7.87 33.76 -17.18
C GLY A 143 8.58 35.11 -17.08
N ARG A 144 9.24 35.36 -15.94
CA ARG A 144 10.44 36.22 -15.84
C ARG A 144 11.38 35.67 -14.78
#